data_AF-A0ABD5NQY2-F1
#
_entry.id   AF-A0ABD5NQY2-F1
#
_cell.length_a   1.000
_cell.length_b   1.000
_cell.length_c   1.000
_cell.angle_alpha   90.00
_cell.angle_beta   90.00
_cell.angle_gamma   90.00
#
_symmetry.space_group_name_H-M   'P 1'
#
loop_
_entity.id
_entity.type
_entity.pdbx_description
1 polymer ?
#
loop_
_entity_poly.entity_id
_entity_poly.type
_entity_poly.pdbx_seq_one_letter_code
_entity_poly.pdbx_strand_id
1 'polypeptide(L)'
;MALPDGPHSYRDFIDPARPMYRSDHDIIDQLSDEGHHSPRKLANQRYRENVLRLQLRDLRCAGIVKNTSHETYTLTELGADSQRDRVSLPSSDGLYDIDAIATVSHPAPDWQIDDCTNLDGETIKQLNLDLVKNSAEEYGWVRESPEATKRKVGNVAETDLHRLIREFPTNEPLPQQCAHWLRAIAGLHFFPDANHRTGMSSLAVLYETATGDRLPVGQQIERVVLESKLARHLLSDTRFDTLWKRDPLYDIWHRYFQFVLCDDGSRRHSPPEQHLREILNYARERR
;
A
#
# COMPACT_ATOMS: atom_id res chain seq x y z
N MET A 1 -4.64 8.15 18.91
CA MET A 1 -4.46 9.42 18.18
C MET A 1 -5.53 9.40 17.12
N ALA A 2 -6.55 10.25 17.23
CA ALA A 2 -7.61 10.32 16.23
C ALA A 2 -7.01 10.80 14.89
N LEU A 3 -7.54 10.31 13.77
CA LEU A 3 -7.18 10.82 12.45
C LEU A 3 -7.70 12.27 12.33
N PRO A 4 -6.97 13.18 11.65
CA PRO A 4 -7.41 14.55 11.45
C PRO A 4 -8.72 14.61 10.64
N ASP A 5 -9.55 15.62 10.89
CA ASP A 5 -10.75 15.91 10.10
C ASP A 5 -10.33 16.57 8.78
N GLY A 6 -10.38 15.83 7.66
CA GLY A 6 -10.03 16.31 6.32
C GLY A 6 -9.53 15.19 5.39
N PRO A 7 -9.30 15.48 4.09
CA PRO A 7 -8.66 14.54 3.17
C PRO A 7 -7.29 14.14 3.76
N HIS A 8 -7.10 12.85 3.90
CA HIS A 8 -5.98 12.22 4.57
C HIS A 8 -4.83 12.03 3.57
N SER A 9 -3.73 12.74 3.76
CA SER A 9 -2.48 12.47 3.06
C SER A 9 -1.46 11.80 3.98
N TYR A 10 -0.70 10.84 3.48
CA TYR A 10 0.43 10.31 4.26
C TYR A 10 1.44 11.40 4.64
N ARG A 11 1.47 12.51 3.86
CA ARG A 11 2.32 13.69 4.08
C ARG A 11 1.89 14.50 5.30
N ASP A 12 0.61 14.48 5.69
CA ASP A 12 0.11 15.15 6.91
C ASP A 12 0.74 14.59 8.20
N PHE A 13 1.31 13.39 8.10
CA PHE A 13 1.98 12.70 9.20
C PHE A 13 3.50 12.83 9.14
N ILE A 14 4.04 13.45 8.09
CA ILE A 14 5.43 13.85 8.02
C ILE A 14 5.55 15.14 8.80
N ASP A 15 6.15 15.03 9.98
CA ASP A 15 6.53 16.18 10.78
C ASP A 15 8.05 16.34 10.65
N PRO A 16 8.54 17.34 9.88
CA PRO A 16 9.97 17.59 9.70
C PRO A 16 10.70 17.85 11.02
N ALA A 17 9.99 18.31 12.06
CA ALA A 17 10.55 18.51 13.39
C ALA A 17 10.67 17.21 14.20
N ARG A 18 10.01 16.11 13.77
CA ARG A 18 10.13 14.81 14.44
C ARG A 18 11.32 14.02 13.90
N PRO A 19 12.09 13.36 14.78
CA PRO A 19 13.34 12.67 14.42
C PRO A 19 13.16 11.44 13.52
N MET A 20 11.92 11.02 13.25
CA MET A 20 11.59 9.82 12.48
C MET A 20 11.30 10.09 11.01
N TYR A 21 11.21 11.35 10.61
CA TYR A 21 10.92 11.77 9.24
C TYR A 21 12.05 12.62 8.70
N ARG A 22 12.14 12.67 7.38
CA ARG A 22 13.16 13.41 6.65
C ARG A 22 12.48 14.35 5.68
N SER A 23 12.93 15.60 5.62
CA SER A 23 12.38 16.58 4.68
C SER A 23 12.73 16.19 3.24
N ASP A 24 11.99 16.73 2.27
CA ASP A 24 12.30 16.48 0.86
C ASP A 24 13.61 17.16 0.46
N HIS A 25 13.90 18.33 1.02
CA HIS A 25 15.19 19.02 0.83
C HIS A 25 16.37 18.15 1.29
N ASP A 26 16.29 17.56 2.49
CA ASP A 26 17.36 16.68 3.00
C ASP A 26 17.53 15.42 2.14
N ILE A 27 16.45 14.92 1.52
CA ILE A 27 16.52 13.79 0.59
C ILE A 27 17.27 14.20 -0.68
N ILE A 28 16.95 15.37 -1.23
CA ILE A 28 17.59 15.91 -2.43
C ILE A 28 19.07 16.19 -2.20
N ASP A 29 19.42 16.81 -1.08
CA ASP A 29 20.82 17.08 -0.73
C ASP A 29 21.66 15.80 -0.72
N GLN A 30 21.15 14.73 -0.08
CA GLN A 30 21.88 13.46 -0.09
C GLN A 30 21.95 12.81 -1.47
N LEU A 31 20.89 12.92 -2.29
CA LEU A 31 20.94 12.43 -3.67
C LEU A 31 21.94 13.21 -4.53
N SER A 32 22.16 14.50 -4.23
CA SER A 32 23.16 15.35 -4.89
C SER A 32 24.58 14.91 -4.57
N ASP A 33 24.87 14.64 -3.29
CA ASP A 33 26.22 14.30 -2.81
C ASP A 33 26.70 12.92 -3.26
N GLU A 34 25.80 11.94 -3.26
CA GLU A 34 26.15 10.52 -3.45
C GLU A 34 25.61 9.93 -4.78
N GLY A 35 24.85 10.73 -5.55
CA GLY A 35 24.40 10.45 -6.91
C GLY A 35 23.15 9.56 -7.03
N HIS A 36 23.10 8.40 -6.36
CA HIS A 36 21.94 7.51 -6.46
C HIS A 36 21.67 6.68 -5.19
N HIS A 37 20.41 6.63 -4.76
CA HIS A 37 20.02 5.96 -3.52
C HIS A 37 18.72 5.16 -3.62
N SER A 38 18.65 4.12 -2.80
CA SER A 38 17.39 3.45 -2.47
C SER A 38 16.75 4.03 -1.21
N PRO A 39 15.42 3.86 -1.01
CA PRO A 39 14.75 4.24 0.23
C PRO A 39 15.46 3.68 1.47
N ARG A 40 15.93 2.43 1.40
CA ARG A 40 16.69 1.78 2.48
C ARG A 40 17.99 2.52 2.82
N LYS A 41 18.74 2.96 1.80
CA LYS A 41 19.98 3.70 2.00
C LYS A 41 19.71 5.09 2.59
N LEU A 42 18.69 5.80 2.10
CA LEU A 42 18.26 7.09 2.64
C LEU A 42 17.72 6.99 4.07
N ALA A 43 17.09 5.86 4.40
CA ALA A 43 16.56 5.59 5.74
C ALA A 43 17.67 5.53 6.78
N ASN A 44 18.83 4.94 6.41
CA ASN A 44 20.02 4.79 7.25
C ASN A 44 19.70 4.33 8.69
N GLN A 45 18.75 3.41 8.85
CA GLN A 45 18.22 2.90 10.14
C GLN A 45 17.58 3.94 11.07
N ARG A 46 17.54 5.22 10.69
CA ARG A 46 17.01 6.33 11.49
C ARG A 46 15.58 6.69 11.08
N TYR A 47 15.31 6.67 9.77
CA TYR A 47 14.04 7.09 9.21
C TYR A 47 13.23 5.89 8.74
N ARG A 48 11.92 6.10 8.58
CA ARG A 48 11.01 5.06 8.11
C ARG A 48 11.15 4.87 6.60
N GLU A 49 11.65 3.69 6.19
CA GLU A 49 11.88 3.35 4.79
C GLU A 49 10.62 3.48 3.91
N ASN A 50 9.43 3.10 4.41
CA ASN A 50 8.19 3.24 3.65
C ASN A 50 7.83 4.69 3.36
N VAL A 51 8.03 5.57 4.32
CA VAL A 51 7.66 6.98 4.15
C VAL A 51 8.57 7.60 3.10
N LEU A 52 9.88 7.31 3.17
CA LEU A 52 10.84 7.69 2.13
C LEU A 52 10.48 7.13 0.76
N ARG A 53 9.96 5.89 0.69
CA ARG A 53 9.49 5.29 -0.57
C ARG A 53 8.31 6.05 -1.16
N LEU A 54 7.40 6.56 -0.34
CA LEU A 54 6.28 7.40 -0.79
C LEU A 54 6.77 8.79 -1.21
N GLN A 55 7.62 9.44 -0.40
CA GLN A 55 8.22 10.73 -0.74
C GLN A 55 8.96 10.68 -2.08
N LEU A 56 9.78 9.65 -2.32
CA LEU A 56 10.50 9.48 -3.58
C LEU A 56 9.57 9.25 -4.79
N ARG A 57 8.37 8.73 -4.59
CA ARG A 57 7.37 8.60 -5.67
C ARG A 57 6.75 9.94 -5.99
N ASP A 58 6.40 10.70 -4.99
CA ASP A 58 5.84 12.04 -5.16
C ASP A 58 6.85 12.98 -5.84
N LEU A 59 8.11 12.98 -5.36
CA LEU A 59 9.20 13.73 -5.99
C LEU A 59 9.43 13.30 -7.45
N ARG A 60 9.16 12.03 -7.78
CA ARG A 60 9.24 11.55 -9.16
C ARG A 60 8.08 12.08 -10.00
N CYS A 61 6.86 12.10 -9.47
CA CYS A 61 5.70 12.70 -10.15
C CYS A 61 5.91 14.21 -10.40
N ALA A 62 6.55 14.89 -9.45
CA ALA A 62 7.04 16.27 -9.58
C ALA A 62 8.19 16.44 -10.59
N GLY A 63 8.75 15.35 -11.14
CA GLY A 63 9.88 15.41 -12.06
C GLY A 63 11.20 15.82 -11.41
N ILE A 64 11.28 15.86 -10.08
CA ILE A 64 12.46 16.25 -9.29
C ILE A 64 13.48 15.10 -9.23
N VAL A 65 12.99 13.86 -9.13
CA VAL A 65 13.82 12.65 -9.16
C VAL A 65 13.37 11.71 -10.27
N LYS A 66 14.24 10.79 -10.67
CA LYS A 66 13.92 9.71 -11.59
C LYS A 66 14.42 8.37 -11.07
N ASN A 67 13.73 7.30 -11.43
CA ASN A 67 14.20 5.93 -11.17
C ASN A 67 15.34 5.59 -12.15
N THR A 68 16.46 5.11 -11.62
CA THR A 68 17.51 4.43 -12.41
C THR A 68 17.30 2.91 -12.42
N SER A 69 16.63 2.38 -11.40
CA SER A 69 16.24 0.98 -11.29
C SER A 69 14.96 0.83 -10.43
N HIS A 70 14.56 -0.42 -10.13
CA HIS A 70 13.32 -0.77 -9.44
C HIS A 70 13.11 -0.05 -8.08
N GLU A 71 14.18 0.27 -7.34
CA GLU A 71 14.11 1.03 -6.08
C GLU A 71 15.32 1.95 -5.91
N THR A 72 15.89 2.46 -7.01
CA THR A 72 17.02 3.40 -6.96
C THR A 72 16.65 4.68 -7.68
N TYR A 73 16.94 5.81 -7.04
CA TYR A 73 16.56 7.15 -7.46
C TYR A 73 17.80 8.02 -7.62
N THR A 74 17.72 8.98 -8.54
CA THR A 74 18.71 10.03 -8.76
C THR A 74 18.00 11.35 -9.09
N LEU A 75 18.67 12.48 -8.92
CA LEU A 75 18.13 13.79 -9.29
C LEU A 75 17.95 13.91 -10.80
N THR A 76 16.92 14.63 -11.21
CA THR A 76 16.80 15.17 -12.57
C THR A 76 17.53 16.52 -12.65
N GLU A 77 17.54 17.15 -13.83
CA GLU A 77 18.03 18.53 -13.97
C GLU A 77 17.21 19.50 -13.12
N LEU A 78 15.88 19.36 -13.13
CA LEU A 78 14.98 20.18 -12.29
C LEU A 78 15.31 20.03 -10.80
N GLY A 79 15.51 18.80 -10.31
CA GLY A 79 15.87 18.57 -8.91
C GLY A 79 17.24 19.13 -8.55
N ALA A 80 18.22 19.00 -9.44
CA ALA A 80 19.56 19.56 -9.23
C ALA A 80 19.59 21.10 -9.27
N ASP A 81 18.77 21.72 -10.13
CA ASP A 81 18.65 23.17 -10.18
C ASP A 81 17.85 23.74 -9.01
N SER A 82 16.83 23.02 -8.52
CA SER A 82 16.14 23.40 -7.28
C SER A 82 17.08 23.32 -6.07
N GLN A 83 17.92 22.29 -5.96
CA GLN A 83 18.89 22.14 -4.88
C GLN A 83 19.93 23.28 -4.83
N ARG A 84 20.30 23.82 -6.00
CA ARG A 84 21.30 24.89 -6.13
C ARG A 84 20.68 26.30 -6.13
N ASP A 85 19.42 26.42 -5.71
CA ASP A 85 18.64 27.66 -5.72
C ASP A 85 18.57 28.36 -7.10
N ARG A 86 18.70 27.60 -8.19
CA ARG A 86 18.57 28.13 -9.56
C ARG A 86 17.12 28.19 -10.02
N VAL A 87 16.28 27.33 -9.46
CA VAL A 87 14.83 27.30 -9.66
C VAL A 87 14.15 27.25 -8.30
N SER A 88 13.24 28.19 -8.03
CA SER A 88 12.42 28.16 -6.82
C SER A 88 11.17 27.33 -7.08
N LEU A 89 11.03 26.22 -6.34
CA LEU A 89 9.83 25.38 -6.38
C LEU A 89 8.98 25.64 -5.12
N PRO A 90 7.64 25.64 -5.23
CA PRO A 90 6.74 25.76 -4.09
C PRO A 90 7.03 24.71 -3.02
N SER A 91 7.30 25.16 -1.80
CA SER A 91 7.60 24.30 -0.66
C SER A 91 7.25 24.99 0.66
N SER A 92 6.94 24.20 1.70
CA SER A 92 6.76 24.66 3.08
C SER A 92 7.44 23.67 4.01
N ASP A 93 8.17 24.18 5.02
CA ASP A 93 8.85 23.36 6.04
C ASP A 93 9.76 22.25 5.47
N GLY A 94 10.40 22.52 4.32
CA GLY A 94 11.29 21.57 3.63
C GLY A 94 10.56 20.45 2.87
N LEU A 95 9.23 20.53 2.73
CA LEU A 95 8.41 19.65 1.92
C LEU A 95 7.94 20.38 0.67
N TYR A 96 8.08 19.76 -0.50
CA TYR A 96 7.54 20.33 -1.72
C TYR A 96 6.02 20.22 -1.76
N ASP A 97 5.39 21.24 -2.34
CA ASP A 97 3.99 21.19 -2.76
C ASP A 97 3.92 20.44 -4.09
N ILE A 98 3.66 19.14 -3.99
CA ILE A 98 3.73 18.20 -5.11
C ILE A 98 2.67 18.54 -6.16
N ASP A 99 1.47 18.94 -5.73
CA ASP A 99 0.37 19.25 -6.63
C ASP A 99 0.64 20.53 -7.44
N ALA A 100 1.33 21.50 -6.83
CA ALA A 100 1.76 22.72 -7.54
C ALA A 100 2.89 22.49 -8.56
N ILE A 101 3.66 21.41 -8.43
CA ILE A 101 4.86 21.14 -9.25
C ILE A 101 4.62 20.04 -10.30
N ALA A 102 3.74 19.07 -10.02
CA ALA A 102 3.59 17.82 -10.75
C ALA A 102 3.61 18.01 -12.28
N THR A 103 4.59 17.37 -12.94
CA THR A 103 4.71 17.39 -14.41
C THR A 103 3.75 16.41 -15.09
N VAL A 104 3.25 15.45 -14.32
CA VAL A 104 2.19 14.53 -14.71
C VAL A 104 0.99 14.89 -13.85
N SER A 105 -0.15 15.20 -14.47
CA SER A 105 -1.39 15.40 -13.72
C SER A 105 -1.65 14.17 -12.85
N HIS A 106 -1.82 14.38 -11.55
CA HIS A 106 -2.40 13.37 -10.68
C HIS A 106 -3.76 12.94 -11.27
N PRO A 107 -4.18 11.68 -11.06
CA PRO A 107 -5.54 11.28 -11.40
C PRO A 107 -6.51 12.29 -10.81
N ALA A 108 -7.64 12.51 -11.50
CA ALA A 108 -8.66 13.41 -10.98
C ALA A 108 -9.07 12.95 -9.56
N PRO A 109 -9.42 13.89 -8.65
CA PRO A 109 -9.69 13.57 -7.24
C PRO A 109 -10.76 12.48 -7.05
N ASP A 110 -11.72 12.38 -7.97
CA ASP A 110 -12.75 11.35 -8.02
C ASP A 110 -12.23 9.95 -8.40
N TRP A 111 -10.93 9.82 -8.70
CA TRP A 111 -10.24 8.58 -9.05
C TRP A 111 -9.08 8.25 -8.10
N GLN A 112 -9.24 8.63 -6.83
CA GLN A 112 -8.33 8.33 -5.71
C GLN A 112 -9.12 8.08 -4.42
N ILE A 113 -8.53 7.32 -3.49
CA ILE A 113 -8.94 7.24 -2.09
C ILE A 113 -8.00 8.17 -1.32
N ASP A 114 -8.51 9.36 -1.01
CA ASP A 114 -7.84 10.37 -0.20
C ASP A 114 -8.46 10.50 1.20
N ASP A 115 -9.69 10.02 1.42
CA ASP A 115 -10.32 9.97 2.74
C ASP A 115 -10.31 8.55 3.33
N CYS A 116 -9.67 8.40 4.50
CA CYS A 116 -9.62 7.16 5.27
C CYS A 116 -10.33 7.26 6.64
N THR A 117 -11.08 8.33 6.91
CA THR A 117 -11.67 8.62 8.24
C THR A 117 -12.68 7.56 8.71
N ASN A 118 -13.38 6.91 7.78
CA ASN A 118 -14.36 5.85 8.06
C ASN A 118 -13.72 4.48 8.37
N LEU A 119 -12.39 4.40 8.43
CA LEU A 119 -11.69 3.15 8.71
C LEU A 119 -10.69 3.33 9.85
N ASP A 120 -10.85 2.53 10.89
CA ASP A 120 -9.89 2.41 11.99
C ASP A 120 -9.52 0.95 12.28
N GLY A 121 -8.60 0.74 13.23
CA GLY A 121 -8.14 -0.59 13.59
C GLY A 121 -9.27 -1.49 14.11
N GLU A 122 -10.23 -0.93 14.85
CA GLU A 122 -11.35 -1.69 15.40
C GLU A 122 -12.34 -2.12 14.31
N THR A 123 -12.61 -1.24 13.35
CA THR A 123 -13.45 -1.53 12.18
C THR A 123 -12.86 -2.68 11.37
N ILE A 124 -11.54 -2.69 11.11
CA ILE A 124 -10.90 -3.79 10.38
C ILE A 124 -11.02 -5.12 11.15
N LYS A 125 -10.84 -5.11 12.49
CA LYS A 125 -11.03 -6.30 13.32
C LYS A 125 -12.49 -6.78 13.28
N GLN A 126 -13.44 -5.85 13.36
CA GLN A 126 -14.87 -6.16 13.35
C GLN A 126 -15.29 -6.77 12.00
N LEU A 127 -14.79 -6.24 10.88
CA LEU A 127 -14.98 -6.84 9.55
C LEU A 127 -14.46 -8.30 9.51
N ASN A 128 -13.30 -8.59 10.09
CA ASN A 128 -12.80 -9.97 10.17
C ASN A 128 -13.69 -10.85 11.06
N LEU A 129 -14.15 -10.33 12.20
CA LEU A 129 -15.05 -11.06 13.11
C LEU A 129 -16.42 -11.37 12.47
N ASP A 130 -16.91 -10.53 11.57
CA ASP A 130 -18.17 -10.80 10.86
C ASP A 130 -18.03 -11.91 9.82
N LEU A 131 -16.85 -12.07 9.22
CA LEU A 131 -16.52 -13.24 8.40
C LEU A 131 -16.48 -14.53 9.23
N VAL A 132 -16.11 -14.46 10.52
CA VAL A 132 -16.16 -15.61 11.43
C VAL A 132 -17.61 -16.02 11.74
N LYS A 133 -18.53 -15.06 11.79
CA LYS A 133 -19.95 -15.31 12.12
C LYS A 133 -20.76 -15.80 10.92
N ASN A 134 -20.44 -15.32 9.72
CA ASN A 134 -21.17 -15.67 8.49
C ASN A 134 -20.71 -17.04 7.96
N SER A 135 -21.46 -18.08 8.31
CA SER A 135 -21.18 -19.51 8.07
C SER A 135 -21.26 -19.98 6.61
N ALA A 136 -21.42 -19.09 5.63
CA ALA A 136 -21.59 -19.47 4.23
C ALA A 136 -20.27 -19.92 3.57
N GLU A 137 -19.13 -19.48 4.11
CA GLU A 137 -17.79 -19.88 3.66
C GLU A 137 -16.98 -20.34 4.86
N GLU A 138 -16.25 -21.46 4.73
CA GLU A 138 -15.48 -22.06 5.83
C GLU A 138 -14.35 -21.11 6.29
N TYR A 139 -14.46 -20.58 7.51
CA TYR A 139 -13.39 -19.83 8.17
C TYR A 139 -12.51 -20.81 8.95
N GLY A 140 -11.20 -20.73 8.76
CA GLY A 140 -10.24 -21.58 9.47
C GLY A 140 -10.20 -21.28 10.97
N TRP A 141 -10.69 -22.22 11.78
CA TRP A 141 -10.71 -22.08 13.24
C TRP A 141 -9.31 -22.26 13.87
N VAL A 142 -8.96 -21.38 14.80
CA VAL A 142 -7.76 -21.53 15.63
C VAL A 142 -8.03 -22.60 16.70
N ARG A 143 -7.29 -23.72 16.63
CA ARG A 143 -7.45 -24.86 17.56
C ARG A 143 -8.90 -25.35 17.63
N GLU A 144 -9.60 -25.33 16.50
CA GLU A 144 -11.01 -25.75 16.40
C GLU A 144 -11.96 -25.00 17.36
N SER A 145 -11.56 -23.81 17.86
CA SER A 145 -12.35 -23.01 18.81
C SER A 145 -12.69 -21.63 18.24
N PRO A 146 -14.00 -21.31 18.13
CA PRO A 146 -14.47 -19.97 17.80
C PRO A 146 -13.99 -18.91 18.81
N GLU A 147 -13.95 -19.23 20.11
CA GLU A 147 -13.52 -18.32 21.17
C GLU A 147 -12.03 -17.99 21.06
N ALA A 148 -11.20 -19.01 20.81
CA ALA A 148 -9.77 -18.82 20.59
C ALA A 148 -9.51 -17.97 19.33
N THR A 149 -10.30 -18.17 18.28
CA THR A 149 -10.24 -17.39 17.03
C THR A 149 -10.59 -15.94 17.28
N LYS A 150 -11.74 -15.66 17.91
CA LYS A 150 -12.18 -14.29 18.26
C LYS A 150 -11.15 -13.56 19.12
N ARG A 151 -10.59 -14.25 20.13
CA ARG A 151 -9.53 -13.68 20.98
C ARG A 151 -8.28 -13.32 20.17
N LYS A 152 -7.87 -14.20 19.25
CA LYS A 152 -6.68 -13.94 18.42
C LYS A 152 -6.89 -12.77 17.46
N VAL A 153 -8.10 -12.61 16.90
CA VAL A 153 -8.48 -11.44 16.09
C VAL A 153 -8.47 -10.16 16.94
N GLY A 154 -9.08 -10.19 18.13
CA GLY A 154 -9.12 -9.03 19.04
C GLY A 154 -7.73 -8.58 19.50
N ASN A 155 -6.79 -9.52 19.64
CA ASN A 155 -5.41 -9.26 20.05
C ASN A 155 -4.50 -8.68 18.95
N VAL A 156 -4.98 -8.51 17.71
CA VAL A 156 -4.21 -7.81 16.67
C VAL A 156 -3.92 -6.37 17.13
N ALA A 157 -2.66 -5.96 17.06
CA ALA A 157 -2.23 -4.66 17.55
C ALA A 157 -2.85 -3.52 16.74
N GLU A 158 -3.55 -2.59 17.41
CA GLU A 158 -4.14 -1.44 16.73
C GLU A 158 -3.08 -0.48 16.17
N THR A 159 -1.92 -0.39 16.82
CA THR A 159 -0.80 0.42 16.34
C THR A 159 -0.35 0.02 14.95
N ASP A 160 -0.45 -1.27 14.63
CA ASP A 160 -0.06 -1.85 13.35
C ASP A 160 -1.09 -1.55 12.26
N LEU A 161 -2.39 -1.66 12.59
CA LEU A 161 -3.49 -1.31 11.69
C LEU A 161 -3.56 0.21 11.44
N HIS A 162 -3.43 1.02 12.49
CA HIS A 162 -3.34 2.48 12.36
C HIS A 162 -2.15 2.90 11.52
N ARG A 163 -1.02 2.19 11.62
CA ARG A 163 0.13 2.48 10.77
C ARG A 163 -0.17 2.23 9.29
N LEU A 164 -0.89 1.17 8.98
CA LEU A 164 -1.28 0.82 7.61
C LEU A 164 -2.20 1.89 7.01
N ILE A 165 -3.17 2.39 7.78
CA ILE A 165 -4.07 3.48 7.36
C ILE A 165 -3.29 4.79 7.19
N ARG A 166 -2.50 5.17 8.21
CA ARG A 166 -1.73 6.42 8.20
C ARG A 166 -0.73 6.53 7.05
N GLU A 167 -0.06 5.43 6.73
CA GLU A 167 0.96 5.41 5.68
C GLU A 167 0.34 5.08 4.30
N PHE A 168 -0.99 5.06 4.14
CA PHE A 168 -1.66 4.70 2.89
C PHE A 168 -1.25 5.64 1.73
N PRO A 169 -0.93 5.11 0.52
CA PRO A 169 -0.43 5.92 -0.59
C PRO A 169 -1.55 6.69 -1.32
N THR A 170 -2.04 7.75 -0.69
CA THR A 170 -3.21 8.56 -1.11
C THR A 170 -3.01 9.30 -2.44
N ASN A 171 -1.77 9.48 -2.88
CA ASN A 171 -1.44 10.22 -4.12
C ASN A 171 -1.29 9.30 -5.35
N GLU A 172 -1.39 7.98 -5.19
CA GLU A 172 -1.35 7.03 -6.31
C GLU A 172 -2.73 6.91 -6.99
N PRO A 173 -2.79 6.51 -8.27
CA PRO A 173 -4.03 6.12 -8.93
C PRO A 173 -4.82 5.03 -8.18
N LEU A 174 -6.15 5.09 -8.23
CA LEU A 174 -7.05 4.16 -7.54
C LEU A 174 -6.71 2.66 -7.71
N PRO A 175 -6.43 2.11 -8.91
CA PRO A 175 -6.04 0.70 -9.03
C PRO A 175 -4.77 0.33 -8.25
N GLN A 176 -3.85 1.28 -8.11
CA GLN A 176 -2.56 1.11 -7.44
C GLN A 176 -2.73 1.21 -5.93
N GLN A 177 -3.59 2.10 -5.46
CA GLN A 177 -4.03 2.20 -4.07
C GLN A 177 -4.69 0.91 -3.58
N CYS A 178 -5.68 0.42 -4.35
CA CYS A 178 -6.35 -0.85 -4.08
C CYS A 178 -5.35 -2.02 -4.03
N ALA A 179 -4.39 -2.06 -4.95
CA ALA A 179 -3.35 -3.09 -4.96
C ALA A 179 -2.41 -3.01 -3.76
N HIS A 180 -1.99 -1.81 -3.38
CA HIS A 180 -1.18 -1.59 -2.19
C HIS A 180 -1.90 -2.03 -0.92
N TRP A 181 -3.19 -1.71 -0.78
CA TRP A 181 -4.02 -2.13 0.34
C TRP A 181 -4.08 -3.66 0.48
N LEU A 182 -4.45 -4.35 -0.60
CA LEU A 182 -4.57 -5.81 -0.60
C LEU A 182 -3.23 -6.48 -0.36
N ARG A 183 -2.15 -5.97 -0.97
CA ARG A 183 -0.78 -6.47 -0.75
C ARG A 183 -0.38 -6.34 0.73
N ALA A 184 -0.68 -5.21 1.36
CA ALA A 184 -0.34 -4.96 2.75
C ALA A 184 -1.08 -5.92 3.70
N ILE A 185 -2.42 -5.99 3.62
CA ILE A 185 -3.22 -6.84 4.52
C ILE A 185 -2.95 -8.33 4.27
N ALA A 186 -2.95 -8.77 3.02
CA ALA A 186 -2.71 -10.17 2.69
C ALA A 186 -1.27 -10.61 3.01
N GLY A 187 -0.31 -9.71 2.82
CA GLY A 187 1.10 -9.95 3.04
C GLY A 187 1.48 -10.00 4.53
N LEU A 188 1.11 -8.98 5.31
CA LEU A 188 1.34 -8.94 6.76
C LEU A 188 0.56 -10.02 7.49
N HIS A 189 -0.61 -10.40 6.95
CA HIS A 189 -1.41 -11.52 7.42
C HIS A 189 -1.75 -11.42 8.91
N PHE A 190 -2.30 -10.27 9.31
CA PHE A 190 -2.65 -9.94 10.69
C PHE A 190 -3.55 -10.97 11.35
N PHE A 191 -4.50 -11.51 10.59
CA PHE A 191 -5.55 -12.37 11.10
C PHE A 191 -5.20 -13.86 10.94
N PRO A 192 -5.78 -14.74 11.76
CA PRO A 192 -5.57 -16.19 11.64
C PRO A 192 -5.98 -16.74 10.28
N ASP A 193 -7.08 -16.22 9.73
CA ASP A 193 -7.59 -16.55 8.40
C ASP A 193 -8.35 -15.34 7.80
N ALA A 194 -8.80 -15.49 6.56
CA ALA A 194 -9.62 -14.54 5.82
C ALA A 194 -8.97 -13.17 5.58
N ASN A 195 -7.63 -13.09 5.59
CA ASN A 195 -6.90 -11.84 5.35
C ASN A 195 -7.25 -11.20 4.00
N HIS A 196 -7.38 -11.98 2.92
CA HIS A 196 -7.82 -11.47 1.61
C HIS A 196 -9.23 -10.91 1.64
N ARG A 197 -10.17 -11.63 2.27
CA ARG A 197 -11.56 -11.20 2.42
C ARG A 197 -11.65 -9.93 3.26
N THR A 198 -10.93 -9.87 4.37
CA THR A 198 -10.83 -8.68 5.22
C THR A 198 -10.22 -7.51 4.47
N GLY A 199 -9.19 -7.75 3.64
CA GLY A 199 -8.59 -6.74 2.78
C GLY A 199 -9.59 -6.19 1.76
N MET A 200 -10.37 -7.05 1.10
CA MET A 200 -11.43 -6.62 0.18
C MET A 200 -12.56 -5.86 0.91
N SER A 201 -13.01 -6.33 2.07
CA SER A 201 -14.08 -5.68 2.83
C SER A 201 -13.66 -4.31 3.36
N SER A 202 -12.45 -4.19 3.90
CA SER A 202 -11.93 -2.90 4.37
C SER A 202 -11.65 -1.94 3.20
N LEU A 203 -11.17 -2.46 2.06
CA LEU A 203 -11.05 -1.64 0.85
C LEU A 203 -12.41 -1.17 0.34
N ALA A 204 -13.45 -2.00 0.43
CA ALA A 204 -14.79 -1.61 0.02
C ALA A 204 -15.32 -0.43 0.85
N VAL A 205 -15.05 -0.40 2.16
CA VAL A 205 -15.39 0.74 3.03
C VAL A 205 -14.65 2.02 2.58
N LEU A 206 -13.34 1.92 2.29
CA LEU A 206 -12.57 3.06 1.80
C LEU A 206 -13.07 3.55 0.43
N TYR A 207 -13.32 2.63 -0.48
CA TYR A 207 -13.81 2.91 -1.83
C TYR A 207 -15.19 3.59 -1.79
N GLU A 208 -16.12 3.07 -0.98
CA GLU A 208 -17.47 3.64 -0.81
C GLU A 208 -17.41 5.03 -0.19
N THR A 209 -16.47 5.27 0.74
CA THR A 209 -16.24 6.60 1.31
C THR A 209 -15.78 7.60 0.25
N ALA A 210 -14.82 7.22 -0.60
CA ALA A 210 -14.25 8.09 -1.61
C ALA A 210 -15.18 8.33 -2.82
N THR A 211 -15.95 7.31 -3.23
CA THR A 211 -16.71 7.34 -4.50
C THR A 211 -18.22 7.38 -4.33
N GLY A 212 -18.75 7.01 -3.17
CA GLY A 212 -20.17 6.76 -2.95
C GLY A 212 -20.69 5.47 -3.59
N ASP A 213 -19.84 4.72 -4.30
CA ASP A 213 -20.20 3.50 -5.02
C ASP A 213 -19.67 2.24 -4.33
N ARG A 214 -20.22 1.09 -4.72
CA ARG A 214 -19.70 -0.21 -4.27
C ARG A 214 -18.47 -0.59 -5.06
N LEU A 215 -17.43 -1.06 -4.37
CA LEU A 215 -16.24 -1.62 -5.00
C LEU A 215 -16.63 -2.76 -5.97
N PRO A 216 -16.35 -2.64 -7.27
CA PRO A 216 -16.64 -3.71 -8.21
C PRO A 216 -15.77 -4.94 -7.90
N VAL A 217 -16.38 -6.13 -7.96
CA VAL A 217 -15.70 -7.41 -7.76
C VAL A 217 -15.81 -8.23 -9.03
N GLY A 218 -14.70 -8.40 -9.74
CA GLY A 218 -14.64 -9.20 -10.97
C GLY A 218 -14.72 -10.71 -10.72
N GLN A 219 -15.21 -11.45 -11.72
CA GLN A 219 -15.41 -12.91 -11.68
C GLN A 219 -14.14 -13.75 -11.40
N GLN A 220 -12.94 -13.16 -11.53
CA GLN A 220 -11.66 -13.86 -11.35
C GLN A 220 -11.09 -13.75 -9.92
N ILE A 221 -11.84 -13.19 -8.96
CA ILE A 221 -11.34 -12.91 -7.61
C ILE A 221 -10.77 -14.16 -6.91
N GLU A 222 -11.44 -15.32 -6.99
CA GLU A 222 -10.99 -16.54 -6.31
C GLU A 222 -9.60 -16.98 -6.79
N ARG A 223 -9.38 -16.90 -8.10
CA ARG A 223 -8.10 -17.20 -8.71
C ARG A 223 -7.02 -16.20 -8.33
N VAL A 224 -7.33 -14.91 -8.31
CA VAL A 224 -6.41 -13.85 -7.87
C VAL A 224 -5.98 -14.11 -6.43
N VAL A 225 -6.90 -14.56 -5.58
CA VAL A 225 -6.60 -14.98 -4.20
C VAL A 225 -5.65 -16.16 -4.17
N LEU A 226 -5.82 -17.18 -5.02
CA LEU A 226 -4.89 -18.31 -5.11
C LEU A 226 -3.48 -17.88 -5.56
N GLU A 227 -3.39 -17.07 -6.62
CA GLU A 227 -2.12 -16.50 -7.09
C GLU A 227 -1.46 -15.65 -6.00
N SER A 228 -2.24 -14.84 -5.29
CA SER A 228 -1.77 -14.02 -4.16
C SER A 228 -1.24 -14.89 -3.01
N LYS A 229 -1.91 -16.00 -2.68
CA LYS A 229 -1.42 -16.96 -1.67
C LYS A 229 -0.05 -17.52 -2.07
N LEU A 230 0.11 -17.94 -3.33
CA LEU A 230 1.38 -18.43 -3.87
C LEU A 230 2.49 -17.37 -3.81
N ALA A 231 2.21 -16.16 -4.33
CA ALA A 231 3.18 -15.07 -4.35
C ALA A 231 3.61 -14.64 -2.94
N ARG A 232 2.68 -14.62 -1.98
CA ARG A 232 3.01 -14.37 -0.56
C ARG A 232 3.94 -15.43 0.01
N HIS A 233 3.74 -16.70 -0.35
CA HIS A 233 4.55 -17.79 0.19
C HIS A 233 5.94 -17.90 -0.46
N LEU A 234 6.07 -17.54 -1.73
CA LEU A 234 7.26 -17.85 -2.53
C LEU A 234 8.05 -16.62 -3.00
N LEU A 235 7.39 -15.48 -3.17
CA LEU A 235 7.91 -14.37 -3.99
C LEU A 235 7.89 -13.00 -3.29
N SER A 236 7.32 -12.89 -2.09
CA SER A 236 7.06 -11.59 -1.46
C SER A 236 7.45 -11.61 0.02
N ASP A 237 8.13 -10.56 0.45
CA ASP A 237 8.47 -10.30 1.85
C ASP A 237 7.76 -9.01 2.29
N THR A 238 6.56 -9.16 2.83
CA THR A 238 5.75 -8.04 3.31
C THR A 238 6.05 -7.78 4.78
N ARG A 239 6.70 -6.65 5.03
CA ARG A 239 7.05 -6.14 6.34
C ARG A 239 6.72 -4.64 6.40
N PHE A 240 6.75 -4.07 7.60
CA PHE A 240 6.49 -2.66 7.80
C PHE A 240 7.56 -1.71 7.23
N ASP A 241 8.69 -2.18 6.73
CA ASP A 241 9.69 -1.40 5.98
C ASP A 241 9.55 -1.58 4.45
N THR A 242 8.73 -2.53 4.02
CA THR A 242 8.44 -2.85 2.61
C THR A 242 6.97 -2.72 2.24
N LEU A 243 6.13 -2.10 3.07
CA LEU A 243 4.65 -2.13 3.00
C LEU A 243 4.11 -1.75 1.61
N TRP A 244 4.72 -0.74 1.00
CA TRP A 244 4.30 -0.20 -0.30
C TRP A 244 5.19 -0.62 -1.45
N LYS A 245 6.04 -1.63 -1.28
CA LYS A 245 6.86 -2.14 -2.39
C LYS A 245 5.97 -2.71 -3.51
N ARG A 246 6.37 -2.51 -4.77
CA ARG A 246 5.72 -3.06 -5.95
C ARG A 246 6.39 -4.39 -6.33
N ASP A 247 6.04 -5.45 -5.62
CA ASP A 247 6.56 -6.81 -5.81
C ASP A 247 5.52 -7.73 -6.50
N PRO A 248 5.81 -9.03 -6.73
CA PRO A 248 4.85 -9.90 -7.42
C PRO A 248 3.47 -9.99 -6.76
N LEU A 249 3.38 -9.86 -5.43
CA LEU A 249 2.10 -9.79 -4.72
C LEU A 249 1.34 -8.52 -5.08
N TYR A 250 2.00 -7.36 -5.14
CA TYR A 250 1.41 -6.12 -5.64
C TYR A 250 0.94 -6.26 -7.10
N ASP A 251 1.77 -6.83 -7.99
CA ASP A 251 1.46 -6.93 -9.42
C ASP A 251 0.24 -7.81 -9.72
N ILE A 252 -0.02 -8.82 -8.87
CA ILE A 252 -1.22 -9.65 -8.96
C ILE A 252 -2.47 -8.81 -8.69
N TRP A 253 -2.47 -8.04 -7.61
CA TRP A 253 -3.61 -7.19 -7.23
C TRP A 253 -3.77 -6.00 -8.16
N HIS A 254 -2.68 -5.37 -8.58
CA HIS A 254 -2.71 -4.24 -9.51
C HIS A 254 -3.34 -4.63 -10.83
N ARG A 255 -2.94 -5.77 -11.43
CA ARG A 255 -3.59 -6.28 -12.64
C ARG A 255 -5.06 -6.61 -12.45
N TYR A 256 -5.45 -7.09 -11.27
CA TYR A 256 -6.86 -7.35 -10.96
C TYR A 256 -7.66 -6.05 -10.91
N PHE A 257 -7.18 -5.04 -10.19
CA PHE A 257 -7.90 -3.76 -10.08
C PHE A 257 -7.85 -2.94 -11.36
N GLN A 258 -6.79 -3.01 -12.16
CA GLN A 258 -6.78 -2.43 -13.52
C GLN A 258 -7.87 -3.05 -14.39
N PHE A 259 -8.00 -4.38 -14.37
CA PHE A 259 -9.06 -5.05 -15.12
C PHE A 259 -10.46 -4.65 -14.64
N VAL A 260 -10.71 -4.66 -13.33
CA VAL A 260 -12.05 -4.44 -12.77
C VAL A 260 -12.47 -2.97 -12.76
N LEU A 261 -11.52 -2.03 -12.61
CA LEU A 261 -11.82 -0.59 -12.53
C LEU A 261 -11.66 0.14 -13.87
N CYS A 262 -10.82 -0.35 -14.77
CA CYS A 262 -10.48 0.36 -16.01
C CYS A 262 -10.89 -0.38 -17.28
N ASP A 263 -11.45 -1.60 -17.18
CA ASP A 263 -11.82 -2.46 -18.32
C ASP A 263 -10.70 -2.57 -19.37
N ASP A 264 -9.46 -2.75 -18.89
CA ASP A 264 -8.25 -2.67 -19.73
C ASP A 264 -8.10 -3.83 -20.75
N GLY A 265 -9.06 -4.76 -20.80
CA GLY A 265 -9.08 -5.89 -21.73
C GLY A 265 -7.91 -6.86 -21.59
N SER A 266 -7.06 -6.71 -20.56
CA SER A 266 -5.85 -7.50 -20.35
C SER A 266 -6.20 -8.96 -20.05
N ARG A 267 -6.22 -9.81 -21.09
CA ARG A 267 -6.41 -11.26 -20.93
C ARG A 267 -5.26 -11.85 -20.10
N ARG A 268 -5.56 -12.23 -18.87
CA ARG A 268 -4.64 -13.04 -18.05
C ARG A 268 -4.36 -14.38 -18.72
N HIS A 269 -3.08 -14.74 -18.86
CA HIS A 269 -2.71 -16.14 -19.09
C HIS A 269 -3.31 -16.98 -17.98
N SER A 270 -4.00 -18.07 -18.34
CA SER A 270 -4.93 -18.76 -17.45
C SER A 270 -4.55 -20.22 -17.19
N PRO A 271 -3.54 -20.48 -16.34
CA PRO A 271 -3.37 -21.83 -15.81
C PRO A 271 -4.63 -22.26 -15.03
N PRO A 272 -5.05 -23.53 -15.13
CA PRO A 272 -6.22 -24.04 -14.41
C PRO A 272 -6.08 -23.83 -12.89
N GLU A 273 -7.16 -23.46 -12.20
CA GLU A 273 -7.14 -23.23 -10.74
C GLU A 273 -6.69 -24.46 -9.95
N GLN A 274 -7.05 -25.66 -10.44
CA GLN A 274 -6.60 -26.92 -9.86
C GLN A 274 -5.08 -26.99 -9.78
N HIS A 275 -4.37 -26.55 -10.82
CA HIS A 275 -2.92 -26.55 -10.85
C HIS A 275 -2.32 -25.59 -9.82
N LEU A 276 -2.93 -24.41 -9.63
CA LEU A 276 -2.50 -23.46 -8.59
C LEU A 276 -2.69 -24.04 -7.18
N ARG A 277 -3.79 -24.77 -6.95
CA ARG A 277 -4.06 -25.45 -5.67
C ARG A 277 -3.03 -26.56 -5.39
N GLU A 278 -2.67 -27.35 -6.41
CA GLU A 278 -1.66 -28.39 -6.32
C GLU A 278 -0.29 -27.81 -5.93
N ILE A 279 0.15 -26.73 -6.58
CA ILE A 279 1.42 -26.05 -6.24
C ILE A 279 1.37 -25.51 -4.81
N LEU A 280 0.24 -24.92 -4.40
CA LEU A 280 0.10 -24.35 -3.05
C LEU A 280 0.17 -25.43 -1.96
N ASN A 281 -0.48 -26.58 -2.18
CA ASN A 281 -0.44 -27.70 -1.24
C ASN A 281 0.99 -28.27 -1.14
N TYR A 282 1.66 -28.49 -2.26
CA TYR A 282 3.05 -28.93 -2.30
C TYR A 282 3.99 -27.97 -1.54
N ALA A 283 3.82 -26.66 -1.72
CA ALA A 283 4.61 -25.64 -1.02
C ALA A 283 4.37 -25.64 0.50
N ARG A 284 3.18 -26.04 0.96
CA ARG A 284 2.84 -26.14 2.39
C ARG A 284 3.42 -27.40 3.04
N GLU A 285 3.46 -28.53 2.33
CA GLU A 285 3.91 -29.83 2.85
C GLU A 285 5.44 -29.94 3.01
N ARG A 286 6.22 -29.09 2.34
CA ARG A 286 7.70 -29.12 2.38
C ARG A 286 8.34 -28.17 3.41
N ARG A 287 7.57 -27.65 4.35
CA ARG A 287 8.05 -26.89 5.51
C ARG A 287 8.01 -27.74 6.77
#